data_AF-A0A915J4L7-F1
#
_entry.id   AF-A0A915J4L7-F1
#
_cell.length_a   1.000
_cell.length_b   1.000
_cell.length_c   1.000
_cell.angle_alpha   90.00
_cell.angle_beta   90.00
_cell.angle_gamma   90.00
#
_symmetry.space_group_name_H-M   'P 1'
#
loop_
_entity.id
_entity.type
_entity.pdbx_description
1 polymer ?
#
loop_
_entity_poly.entity_id
_entity_poly.type
_entity_poly.pdbx_seq_one_letter_code
_entity_poly.pdbx_strand_id
1 'polypeptide(L)'
;MQKKLCSKRLSFELINVTSSTQANSYDCGVYLLIFAEKISSKFNEHMDLCDISGIKTITTEDADQYRKDILKIIESFVFYEISKNIFVKR
;
A
#
# COMPACT_ATOMS: atom_id res chain seq x y z
N MET A 1 -9.88 39.83 -32.23
CA MET A 1 -9.26 38.49 -32.12
C MET A 1 -9.82 37.80 -30.89
N GLN A 2 -10.60 36.72 -31.06
CA GLN A 2 -11.06 35.92 -29.93
C GLN A 2 -9.86 35.15 -29.36
N LYS A 3 -9.57 35.32 -28.07
CA LYS A 3 -8.59 34.49 -27.37
C LYS A 3 -9.16 33.08 -27.26
N LYS A 4 -8.62 32.14 -28.03
CA LYS A 4 -8.89 30.71 -27.87
C LYS A 4 -8.22 30.27 -26.56
N LEU A 5 -9.01 30.04 -25.52
CA LEU A 5 -8.53 29.35 -24.32
C LEU A 5 -8.21 27.91 -24.72
N CYS A 6 -6.93 27.55 -24.76
CA CYS A 6 -6.51 26.16 -24.87
C CYS A 6 -6.96 25.43 -23.60
N SER A 7 -8.16 24.83 -23.61
CA SER A 7 -8.53 23.88 -22.58
C SER A 7 -7.68 22.62 -22.79
N LYS A 8 -6.56 22.49 -22.07
CA LYS A 8 -5.94 21.18 -21.92
C LYS A 8 -6.98 20.32 -21.19
N ARG A 9 -7.65 19.42 -21.90
CA ARG A 9 -8.48 18.39 -21.27
C ARG A 9 -7.54 17.53 -20.45
N LEU A 10 -7.77 17.43 -19.15
CA LEU A 10 -7.19 16.37 -18.34
C LEU A 10 -7.73 15.05 -18.91
N SER A 11 -6.86 14.21 -19.45
CA SER A 11 -7.19 12.83 -19.81
C SER A 11 -6.83 11.94 -18.63
N PHE A 12 -7.76 11.08 -18.26
CA PHE A 12 -7.53 10.02 -17.28
C PHE A 12 -7.47 8.71 -18.05
N GLU A 13 -6.46 7.90 -17.76
CA GLU A 13 -6.34 6.55 -18.30
C GLU A 13 -6.50 5.56 -17.15
N LEU A 14 -7.34 4.55 -17.34
CA LEU A 14 -7.42 3.43 -16.42
C LEU A 14 -6.27 2.48 -16.74
N ILE A 15 -5.29 2.39 -15.85
CA ILE A 15 -4.19 1.43 -15.98
C ILE A 15 -4.56 0.19 -15.18
N ASN A 16 -4.85 -0.90 -15.88
CA ASN A 16 -5.03 -2.20 -15.24
C ASN A 16 -3.66 -2.79 -14.93
N VAL A 17 -3.41 -3.05 -13.64
CA VAL A 17 -2.16 -3.65 -13.18
C VAL A 17 -2.41 -5.11 -12.89
N THR A 18 -1.65 -6.00 -13.53
CA THR A 18 -1.70 -7.42 -13.22
C THR A 18 -1.06 -7.65 -11.85
N SER A 19 -1.85 -8.13 -10.88
CA SER A 19 -1.37 -8.54 -9.56
C SER A 19 -1.49 -10.05 -9.39
N SER A 20 -0.89 -10.57 -8.32
CA SER A 20 -1.09 -11.97 -7.92
C SER A 20 -2.55 -12.23 -7.54
N THR A 21 -3.08 -13.38 -7.98
CA THR A 21 -4.38 -13.86 -7.55
C THR A 21 -4.27 -14.34 -6.11
N GLN A 22 -5.15 -13.84 -5.24
CA GLN A 22 -5.21 -14.29 -3.85
C GLN A 22 -5.58 -15.78 -3.78
N ALA A 23 -4.89 -16.53 -2.92
CA ALA A 23 -5.17 -17.94 -2.70
C ALA A 23 -6.41 -18.15 -1.81
N ASN A 24 -6.60 -17.31 -0.79
CA ASN A 24 -7.69 -17.41 0.17
C ASN A 24 -8.69 -16.26 -0.01
N SER A 25 -9.98 -16.52 0.26
CA SER A 25 -11.04 -15.51 0.14
C SER A 25 -10.93 -14.37 1.17
N TYR A 26 -10.34 -14.65 2.33
CA TYR A 26 -10.17 -13.69 3.44
C TYR A 26 -8.90 -12.84 3.34
N ASP A 27 -8.01 -13.10 2.37
CA ASP A 27 -6.72 -12.41 2.24
C ASP A 27 -6.75 -11.17 1.36
N CYS A 28 -7.91 -10.77 0.82
CA CYS A 28 -8.03 -9.61 -0.06
C CYS A 28 -7.48 -8.32 0.57
N GLY A 29 -7.75 -8.10 1.87
CA GLY A 29 -7.23 -6.96 2.61
C GLY A 29 -5.71 -7.00 2.80
N VAL A 30 -5.15 -8.19 3.00
CA VAL A 30 -3.70 -8.38 3.16
C VAL A 30 -2.97 -8.11 1.84
N TYR A 31 -3.49 -8.65 0.74
CA TYR A 31 -2.92 -8.43 -0.60
C TYR A 31 -2.97 -6.95 -0.99
N LEU A 32 -4.08 -6.26 -0.66
CA LEU A 32 -4.21 -4.83 -0.87
C LEU A 32 -3.13 -4.03 -0.13
N LEU A 33 -2.87 -4.35 1.14
CA LEU A 33 -1.85 -3.66 1.93
C LEU A 33 -0.44 -3.90 1.40
N ILE A 34 -0.09 -5.16 1.10
CA ILE A 34 1.20 -5.52 0.50
C ILE A 34 1.40 -4.77 -0.83
N PHE A 35 0.35 -4.70 -1.65
CA PHE A 35 0.40 -4.00 -2.93
C PHE A 35 0.58 -2.49 -2.76
N ALA A 36 -0.17 -1.88 -1.84
CA ALA A 36 -0.05 -0.46 -1.52
C ALA A 36 1.35 -0.10 -1.01
N GLU A 37 1.94 -0.94 -0.15
CA GLU A 37 3.31 -0.75 0.35
C GLU A 37 4.34 -0.82 -0.78
N LYS A 38 4.28 -1.86 -1.63
CA LYS A 38 5.20 -2.02 -2.76
C LYS A 38 5.10 -0.88 -3.79
N ILE A 39 3.89 -0.38 -4.04
CA ILE A 39 3.70 0.80 -4.88
C ILE A 39 4.33 2.02 -4.21
N SER A 40 4.03 2.25 -2.93
CA SER A 40 4.52 3.41 -2.19
C SER A 40 6.05 3.44 -2.11
N SER A 41 6.70 2.29 -1.92
CA SER A 41 8.16 2.21 -1.92
C SER A 41 8.75 2.60 -3.28
N LYS A 42 8.15 2.16 -4.39
CA LYS A 42 8.58 2.52 -5.75
C LYS A 42 8.38 4.00 -6.08
N PHE A 43 7.32 4.63 -5.59
CA PHE A 43 7.08 6.07 -5.78
C PHE A 43 8.23 6.91 -5.21
N ASN A 44 8.80 6.49 -4.07
CA ASN A 44 9.93 7.19 -3.44
C ASN A 44 11.25 7.04 -4.23
N GLU A 45 11.33 6.07 -5.14
CA GLU A 45 12.51 5.77 -5.95
C GLU A 45 12.49 6.44 -7.34
N HIS A 46 11.54 7.35 -7.60
CA HIS A 46 11.35 8.02 -8.90
C HIS A 46 11.10 7.07 -10.10
N MET A 47 10.52 5.90 -9.85
CA MET A 47 10.18 4.95 -10.92
C MET A 47 9.00 5.42 -11.80
N ASP A 48 9.06 5.06 -13.08
CA ASP A 48 7.96 5.14 -14.02
C ASP A 48 6.78 4.30 -13.49
N LEU A 49 5.62 4.94 -13.28
CA LEU A 49 4.40 4.30 -12.80
C LEU A 49 3.87 3.23 -13.77
N CYS A 50 4.37 3.22 -15.00
CA CYS A 50 4.06 2.20 -15.99
C CYS A 50 4.86 0.90 -15.78
N ASP A 51 5.94 0.92 -14.97
CA ASP A 51 6.78 -0.24 -14.68
C ASP A 51 6.51 -0.83 -13.29
N ILE A 52 5.25 -1.22 -13.09
CA ILE A 52 4.80 -1.96 -11.91
C ILE A 52 5.10 -3.46 -12.04
N SER A 53 5.68 -3.89 -13.17
CA SER A 53 6.01 -5.28 -13.51
C SER A 53 6.93 -5.96 -12.50
N GLY A 54 7.67 -5.19 -11.71
CA GLY A 54 8.55 -5.68 -10.63
C GLY A 54 7.85 -6.01 -9.30
N ILE A 55 6.52 -5.88 -9.18
CA ILE A 55 5.80 -6.39 -8.00
C ILE A 55 5.84 -7.92 -8.07
N LYS A 56 6.83 -8.51 -7.38
CA LYS A 56 6.95 -9.97 -7.23
C LYS A 56 5.61 -10.58 -6.83
N THR A 57 5.35 -11.77 -7.37
CA THR A 57 4.21 -12.60 -7.01
C THR A 57 4.10 -12.70 -5.49
N ILE A 58 2.94 -12.31 -4.94
CA ILE A 58 2.62 -12.45 -3.52
C ILE A 58 2.20 -13.89 -3.29
N THR A 59 2.91 -14.61 -2.42
CA THR A 59 2.55 -15.98 -2.06
C THR A 59 1.62 -16.02 -0.84
N THR A 60 1.12 -17.21 -0.50
CA THR A 60 0.41 -17.45 0.75
C THR A 60 1.30 -17.21 1.97
N GLU A 61 2.56 -17.60 1.89
CA GLU A 61 3.53 -17.42 2.98
C GLU A 61 3.85 -15.95 3.21
N ASP A 62 3.96 -15.15 2.13
CA ASP A 62 4.10 -13.70 2.23
C ASP A 62 2.91 -13.07 2.97
N ALA A 63 1.68 -13.45 2.60
CA ALA A 63 0.47 -12.96 3.23
C ALA A 63 0.41 -13.35 4.72
N ASP A 64 0.73 -14.61 5.04
CA ASP A 64 0.79 -15.12 6.41
C ASP A 64 1.82 -14.36 7.26
N GLN A 65 2.99 -14.11 6.70
CA GLN A 65 4.05 -13.36 7.37
C GLN A 65 3.62 -11.91 7.59
N TYR A 66 3.03 -11.28 6.58
CA TYR A 66 2.54 -9.90 6.66
C TYR A 66 1.48 -9.72 7.75
N ARG A 67 0.55 -10.69 7.91
CA ARG A 67 -0.43 -10.66 9.00
C ARG A 67 0.23 -10.69 10.38
N LYS A 68 1.27 -11.52 10.55
CA LYS A 68 2.03 -11.59 11.82
C LYS A 68 2.76 -10.29 12.10
N ASP A 69 3.30 -9.65 11.06
CA ASP A 69 4.05 -8.40 11.21
C ASP A 69 3.12 -7.22 11.53
N ILE A 70 1.94 -7.13 10.90
CA ILE A 70 0.90 -6.16 11.27
C ILE A 70 0.50 -6.35 12.74
N LEU A 71 0.26 -7.59 13.16
CA LEU A 71 -0.16 -7.87 14.54
C LEU A 71 0.89 -7.38 15.55
N LYS A 72 2.18 -7.64 15.30
CA LYS A 72 3.27 -7.15 16.15
C LYS A 72 3.35 -5.62 16.19
N ILE A 73 3.12 -4.94 15.07
CA ILE A 73 3.10 -3.47 15.02
C ILE A 73 1.95 -2.93 15.87
N ILE A 74 0.75 -3.51 15.75
CA ILE A 74 -0.42 -3.12 16.54
C ILE A 74 -0.15 -3.35 18.03
N GLU A 75 0.36 -4.53 18.41
CA GLU A 75 0.70 -4.86 19.79
C GLU A 75 1.73 -3.87 20.37
N SER A 76 2.76 -3.53 19.58
CA SER A 76 3.79 -2.56 19.97
C SER A 76 3.21 -1.16 20.17
N PHE A 77 2.32 -0.71 19.28
CA PHE A 77 1.65 0.58 19.38
C PHE A 77 0.72 0.65 20.60
N VAL A 78 -0.08 -0.40 20.84
CA VAL A 78 -0.96 -0.50 22.01
C VAL A 78 -0.14 -0.46 23.31
N PHE A 79 0.97 -1.18 23.36
CA PHE A 79 1.87 -1.16 24.51
C PHE A 79 2.47 0.24 24.75
N TYR A 80 2.88 0.93 23.69
CA TYR A 80 3.36 2.32 23.77
C TYR A 80 2.28 3.26 24.37
N GLU A 81 1.05 3.19 23.86
CA GLU A 81 -0.05 4.03 24.33
C GLU A 81 -0.42 3.75 25.80
N ILE A 82 -0.44 2.48 26.23
CA ILE A 82 -0.66 2.12 27.65
C ILE A 82 0.46 2.69 28.52
N SER A 83 1.72 2.49 28.12
CA SER A 83 2.88 2.91 28.90
C SER A 83 2.89 4.43 29.10
N LYS A 84 2.63 5.21 28.05
CA LYS A 84 2.52 6.68 28.13
C LYS A 84 1.49 7.12 29.18
N ASN A 85 0.33 6.46 29.25
CA ASN A 85 -0.73 6.80 30.20
C ASN A 85 -0.40 6.45 31.66
N ILE A 86 0.47 5.46 31.90
CA ILE A 86 0.93 5.09 33.25
C ILE A 86 2.02 6.07 33.73
N PHE A 87 2.99 6.41 32.88
CA PHE A 87 4.15 7.22 33.29
C PHE A 87 3.90 8.74 33.30
N VAL A 88 2.89 9.24 32.59
CA VAL A 88 2.54 10.68 32.59
C VAL A 88 1.71 11.09 33.82
N LYS A 89 1.24 10.15 34.65
CA LYS A 89 0.53 10.44 35.92
C LYS A 89 1.44 10.54 37.15
N ARG A 90 2.77 10.50 36.98
CA ARG A 90 3.77 10.80 38.02
C ARG A 90 4.47 12.11 37.68
#